data_AF-A0A8T7CR13-F1
#
_entry.id   AF-A0A8T7CR13-F1
#
_cell.length_a   1.000
_cell.length_b   1.000
_cell.length_c   1.000
_cell.angle_alpha   90.00
_cell.angle_beta   90.00
_cell.angle_gamma   90.00
#
_symmetry.space_group_name_H-M   'P 1'
#
loop_
_entity.id
_entity.type
_entity.pdbx_description
1 polymer ?
#
loop_
_entity_poly.entity_id
_entity_poly.type
_entity_poly.pdbx_seq_one_letter_code
_entity_poly.pdbx_strand_id
1 'polypeptide(L)'
;MKRRHFGTDGIRGRVGVDPITPAFVMRLGWAAGRVLANGGNNTILIGKDTRISGYMFESALEAGLSAAGINIRLLGPMPTPAIAYLTRTFHANAGIVISASHNPFYDNGIKFFSADGTKLPDEVELAIEAELDKPMATVDSASLGKASRVVDAAGRYIEFCKSTIPLNMDFKGMRLVVDCAHGATYHISPRVFEELGAEVIAIGAEPDGLNINEGFGSTKPKALQAAVLENKADMGVALDGDGDRLIMVDAKGELVDGDQILYIIAISRLHDETLNSTVVGTVMSNLGLEHALQEKGIDFQRAGVGDRYVMEMLRQTGGAIGGEGSGHIICLDRTSTGDGTVAALQVLAAVQRSGKTLAELASGMHKYPQTLLNIPVSSAFVLAESADVQAAMQD
;
A
#
# COMPACT_ATOMS: atom_id res chain seq x y z
N MET A 1 14.82 -21.40 10.66
CA MET A 1 13.63 -22.13 10.17
C MET A 1 12.99 -21.32 9.05
N LYS A 2 12.38 -21.96 8.06
CA LYS A 2 11.68 -21.28 6.95
C LYS A 2 10.24 -20.98 7.37
N ARG A 3 9.72 -19.79 7.05
CA ARG A 3 8.31 -19.40 7.30
C ARG A 3 7.35 -20.38 6.61
N ARG A 4 6.29 -20.78 7.30
CA ARG A 4 5.29 -21.75 6.82
C ARG A 4 4.04 -21.08 6.23
N HIS A 5 3.60 -19.98 6.83
CA HIS A 5 2.36 -19.28 6.49
C HIS A 5 2.63 -17.84 6.01
N PHE A 6 3.58 -17.14 6.63
CA PHE A 6 3.94 -15.78 6.19
C PHE A 6 4.63 -15.80 4.82
N GLY A 7 4.05 -15.06 3.87
CA GLY A 7 4.63 -14.82 2.55
C GLY A 7 5.51 -13.58 2.50
N THR A 8 5.61 -12.96 1.33
CA THR A 8 6.35 -11.70 1.15
C THR A 8 5.65 -10.50 1.80
N ASP A 9 4.32 -10.50 1.82
CA ASP A 9 3.50 -9.43 2.40
C ASP A 9 2.27 -9.99 3.14
N GLY A 10 2.53 -10.55 4.32
CA GLY A 10 1.52 -11.18 5.18
C GLY A 10 1.10 -12.58 4.72
N ILE A 11 -0.07 -13.01 5.17
CA ILE A 11 -0.67 -14.31 4.84
C ILE A 11 -1.83 -14.04 3.88
N ARG A 12 -1.82 -14.61 2.67
CA ARG A 12 -2.82 -14.34 1.62
C ARG A 12 -3.31 -15.62 0.97
N GLY A 13 -4.52 -15.59 0.43
CA GLY A 13 -5.11 -16.71 -0.28
C GLY A 13 -6.62 -16.58 -0.48
N ARG A 14 -7.21 -17.60 -1.11
CA ARG A 14 -8.65 -17.64 -1.35
C ARG A 14 -9.43 -17.90 -0.07
N VAL A 15 -10.47 -17.11 0.17
CA VAL A 15 -11.31 -17.25 1.36
C VAL A 15 -11.97 -18.62 1.41
N GLY A 16 -11.86 -19.29 2.55
CA GLY A 16 -12.39 -20.64 2.78
C GLY A 16 -11.42 -21.76 2.40
N VAL A 17 -10.26 -21.45 1.84
CA VAL A 17 -9.17 -22.40 1.56
C VAL A 17 -8.05 -22.14 2.56
N ASP A 18 -7.47 -23.20 3.12
CA ASP A 18 -6.35 -23.08 4.06
C ASP A 18 -5.17 -22.29 3.43
N PRO A 19 -4.55 -21.32 4.14
CA PRO A 19 -4.81 -20.95 5.54
C PRO A 19 -5.89 -19.86 5.74
N ILE A 20 -6.52 -19.32 4.70
CA ILE A 20 -7.48 -18.20 4.81
C ILE A 20 -8.88 -18.70 5.22
N THR A 21 -8.98 -19.18 6.47
CA THR A 21 -10.24 -19.64 7.10
C THR A 21 -10.50 -18.90 8.42
N PRO A 22 -11.76 -18.76 8.88
CA PRO A 22 -12.06 -18.09 10.14
C PRO A 22 -11.37 -18.73 11.35
N ALA A 23 -11.30 -20.07 11.37
CA ALA A 23 -10.66 -20.83 12.43
C ALA A 23 -9.15 -20.55 12.51
N PHE A 24 -8.47 -20.51 11.35
CA PHE A 24 -7.06 -20.14 11.30
C PHE A 24 -6.84 -18.69 11.73
N VAL A 25 -7.64 -17.75 11.20
CA VAL A 25 -7.49 -16.31 11.51
C VAL A 25 -7.74 -16.00 12.99
N MET A 26 -8.67 -16.70 13.64
CA MET A 26 -8.87 -16.59 15.09
C MET A 26 -7.62 -17.07 15.86
N ARG A 27 -7.05 -18.22 15.48
CA ARG A 27 -5.80 -18.72 16.09
C ARG A 27 -4.62 -17.78 15.82
N LEU A 28 -4.55 -17.20 14.63
CA LEU A 28 -3.54 -16.21 14.26
C LEU A 28 -3.66 -14.96 15.11
N GLY A 29 -4.88 -14.44 15.32
CA GLY A 29 -5.14 -13.32 16.21
C GLY A 29 -4.67 -13.61 17.64
N TRP A 30 -4.99 -14.80 18.16
CA TRP A 30 -4.52 -15.23 19.48
C TRP A 30 -2.99 -15.31 19.56
N ALA A 31 -2.35 -16.00 18.61
CA ALA A 31 -0.90 -16.18 18.56
C ALA A 31 -0.16 -14.84 18.43
N ALA A 32 -0.64 -13.96 17.54
CA ALA A 32 -0.12 -12.60 17.40
C ALA A 32 -0.26 -11.82 18.70
N GLY A 33 -1.42 -11.92 19.39
CA GLY A 33 -1.62 -11.32 20.69
C GLY A 33 -0.64 -11.82 21.74
N ARG A 34 -0.32 -13.12 21.77
CA ARG A 34 0.66 -13.71 22.69
C ARG A 34 2.09 -13.19 22.46
N VAL A 35 2.47 -12.96 21.20
CA VAL A 35 3.82 -12.48 20.85
C VAL A 35 3.97 -10.97 21.03
N LEU A 36 2.94 -10.21 20.64
CA LEU A 36 2.98 -8.75 20.59
C LEU A 36 2.60 -8.10 21.94
N ALA A 37 2.10 -8.89 22.91
CA ALA A 37 1.87 -8.49 24.29
C ALA A 37 3.18 -8.32 25.07
N ASN A 38 3.87 -7.19 24.89
CA ASN A 38 5.05 -6.84 25.69
C ASN A 38 4.87 -5.45 26.31
N GLY A 39 4.58 -5.38 27.62
CA GLY A 39 4.60 -4.13 28.40
C GLY A 39 3.26 -3.70 29.02
N GLY A 40 3.14 -2.38 29.28
CA GLY A 40 2.01 -1.77 30.00
C GLY A 40 0.83 -1.30 29.15
N ASN A 41 0.99 -1.20 27.82
CA ASN A 41 -0.11 -1.02 26.88
C ASN A 41 -0.20 -2.27 26.01
N ASN A 42 -1.41 -2.85 25.93
CA ASN A 42 -1.72 -4.08 25.20
C ASN A 42 -2.81 -3.79 24.16
N THR A 43 -2.57 -2.84 23.26
CA THR A 43 -3.58 -2.41 22.28
C THR A 43 -3.13 -2.74 20.87
N ILE A 44 -3.98 -3.41 20.08
CA ILE A 44 -3.76 -3.67 18.66
C ILE A 44 -4.88 -2.99 17.85
N LEU A 45 -4.50 -2.31 16.77
CA LEU A 45 -5.45 -1.75 15.82
C LEU A 45 -5.81 -2.79 14.75
N ILE A 46 -7.07 -2.81 14.32
CA ILE A 46 -7.50 -3.61 13.17
C ILE A 46 -8.20 -2.68 12.17
N GLY A 47 -7.73 -2.69 10.94
CA GLY A 47 -8.44 -2.11 9.80
C GLY A 47 -8.56 -3.14 8.67
N LYS A 48 -9.37 -2.81 7.67
CA LYS A 48 -9.68 -3.71 6.56
C LYS A 48 -9.93 -2.93 5.27
N ASP A 49 -9.89 -3.63 4.14
CA ASP A 49 -10.51 -3.12 2.92
C ASP A 49 -12.03 -3.38 2.91
N THR A 50 -12.64 -3.24 1.75
CA THR A 50 -14.10 -3.31 1.57
C THR A 50 -14.60 -4.72 1.31
N ARG A 51 -13.75 -5.75 1.24
CA ARG A 51 -14.17 -7.13 0.97
C ARG A 51 -15.18 -7.61 1.99
N ILE A 52 -16.24 -8.28 1.54
CA ILE A 52 -17.26 -8.85 2.42
C ILE A 52 -16.68 -9.84 3.45
N SER A 53 -15.63 -10.57 3.09
CA SER A 53 -14.92 -11.49 3.99
C SER A 53 -14.19 -10.78 5.13
N GLY A 54 -13.90 -9.48 4.99
CA GLY A 54 -13.23 -8.67 5.99
C GLY A 54 -14.00 -8.57 7.32
N TYR A 55 -15.34 -8.57 7.29
CA TYR A 55 -16.16 -8.54 8.51
C TYR A 55 -16.06 -9.84 9.32
N MET A 56 -16.00 -10.97 8.61
CA MET A 56 -15.82 -12.29 9.21
C MET A 56 -14.44 -12.42 9.85
N PHE A 57 -13.38 -11.99 9.15
CA PHE A 57 -12.02 -12.03 9.68
C PHE A 57 -11.76 -11.02 10.78
N GLU A 58 -12.37 -9.83 10.74
CA GLU A 58 -12.31 -8.85 11.83
C GLU A 58 -12.87 -9.45 13.12
N SER A 59 -14.03 -10.10 13.04
CA SER A 59 -14.65 -10.78 14.18
C SER A 59 -13.79 -11.94 14.70
N ALA A 60 -13.18 -12.72 13.81
CA ALA A 60 -12.29 -13.82 14.18
C ALA A 60 -11.02 -13.33 14.89
N LEU A 61 -10.39 -12.28 14.35
CA LEU A 61 -9.22 -11.64 14.98
C LEU A 61 -9.57 -11.04 16.33
N GLU A 62 -10.72 -10.35 16.43
CA GLU A 62 -11.21 -9.77 17.68
C GLU A 62 -11.34 -10.85 18.77
N ALA A 63 -11.97 -11.98 18.44
CA ALA A 63 -12.12 -13.10 19.37
C ALA A 63 -10.76 -13.68 19.81
N GLY A 64 -9.85 -13.92 18.87
CA GLY A 64 -8.52 -14.45 19.15
C GLY A 64 -7.68 -13.52 20.03
N LEU A 65 -7.64 -12.24 19.69
CA LEU A 65 -6.90 -11.20 20.42
C LEU A 65 -7.46 -10.97 21.82
N SER A 66 -8.80 -10.93 21.96
CA SER A 66 -9.45 -10.77 23.26
C SER A 66 -9.14 -11.96 24.18
N ALA A 67 -9.17 -13.18 23.64
CA ALA A 67 -8.79 -14.40 24.37
C ALA A 67 -7.31 -14.41 24.80
N ALA A 68 -6.43 -13.68 24.10
CA ALA A 68 -5.04 -13.48 24.48
C ALA A 68 -4.84 -12.33 25.50
N GLY A 69 -5.89 -11.58 25.85
CA GLY A 69 -5.84 -10.45 26.77
C GLY A 69 -5.47 -9.10 26.12
N ILE A 70 -5.59 -8.99 24.80
CA ILE A 70 -5.24 -7.78 24.04
C ILE A 70 -6.46 -6.90 23.83
N ASN A 71 -6.35 -5.61 24.16
CA ASN A 71 -7.36 -4.62 23.79
C ASN A 71 -7.34 -4.35 22.28
N ILE A 72 -8.52 -4.25 21.68
CA ILE A 72 -8.68 -4.07 20.24
C ILE A 72 -9.31 -2.70 19.96
N ARG A 73 -8.77 -2.02 18.97
CA ARG A 73 -9.37 -0.81 18.38
C ARG A 73 -9.67 -1.05 16.91
N LEU A 74 -10.95 -1.09 16.59
CA LEU A 74 -11.47 -1.32 15.24
C LEU A 74 -11.57 0.01 14.50
N LEU A 75 -10.90 0.11 13.36
CA LEU A 75 -10.87 1.30 12.52
C LEU A 75 -11.93 1.27 11.41
N GLY A 76 -12.46 0.09 11.09
CA GLY A 76 -13.33 -0.11 9.93
C GLY A 76 -12.55 -0.14 8.61
N PRO A 77 -13.21 0.10 7.47
CA PRO A 77 -12.55 0.24 6.18
C PRO A 77 -11.50 1.35 6.23
N MET A 78 -10.22 1.03 6.03
CA MET A 78 -9.10 1.97 6.08
C MET A 78 -7.95 1.48 5.18
N PRO A 79 -7.29 2.36 4.42
CA PRO A 79 -6.12 2.00 3.63
C PRO A 79 -5.01 1.38 4.49
N THR A 80 -4.26 0.45 3.91
CA THR A 80 -3.05 -0.14 4.51
C THR A 80 -2.11 0.92 5.11
N PRO A 81 -1.72 1.99 4.38
CA PRO A 81 -0.87 3.06 4.94
C PRO A 81 -1.50 3.81 6.11
N ALA A 82 -2.82 3.96 6.14
CA ALA A 82 -3.51 4.59 7.27
C ALA A 82 -3.38 3.76 8.54
N ILE A 83 -3.47 2.44 8.44
CA ILE A 83 -3.32 1.53 9.59
C ILE A 83 -1.89 1.60 10.13
N ALA A 84 -0.88 1.65 9.25
CA ALA A 84 0.51 1.85 9.63
C ALA A 84 0.73 3.18 10.38
N TYR A 85 0.20 4.29 9.84
CA TYR A 85 0.27 5.61 10.46
C TYR A 85 -0.45 5.67 11.82
N LEU A 86 -1.69 5.18 11.87
CA LEU A 86 -2.54 5.23 13.07
C LEU A 86 -1.99 4.35 14.19
N THR A 87 -1.31 3.25 13.87
CA THR A 87 -0.65 2.39 14.87
C THR A 87 0.34 3.19 15.71
N ARG A 88 1.16 4.03 15.06
CA ARG A 88 2.11 4.92 15.74
C ARG A 88 1.42 5.98 16.58
N THR A 89 0.44 6.66 16.00
CA THR A 89 -0.19 7.83 16.64
C THR A 89 -1.17 7.47 17.77
N PHE A 90 -1.71 6.26 17.76
CA PHE A 90 -2.46 5.70 18.88
C PHE A 90 -1.58 4.98 19.92
N HIS A 91 -0.25 4.93 19.71
CA HIS A 91 0.71 4.19 20.52
C HIS A 91 0.30 2.73 20.74
N ALA A 92 -0.23 2.09 19.69
CA ALA A 92 -0.60 0.69 19.70
C ALA A 92 0.65 -0.19 19.52
N ASN A 93 0.61 -1.42 20.03
CA ASN A 93 1.72 -2.38 19.91
C ASN A 93 1.89 -2.89 18.48
N ALA A 94 0.77 -2.95 17.74
CA ALA A 94 0.74 -3.37 16.36
C ALA A 94 -0.55 -2.90 15.66
N GLY A 95 -0.50 -2.92 14.33
CA GLY A 95 -1.65 -2.77 13.46
C GLY A 95 -1.84 -4.02 12.61
N ILE A 96 -3.09 -4.43 12.41
CA ILE A 96 -3.46 -5.55 11.54
C ILE A 96 -4.29 -5.00 10.39
N VAL A 97 -3.93 -5.41 9.17
CA VAL A 97 -4.71 -5.12 7.96
C VAL A 97 -5.34 -6.41 7.44
N ILE A 98 -6.64 -6.37 7.21
CA ILE A 98 -7.38 -7.44 6.53
C ILE A 98 -7.58 -7.02 5.07
N SER A 99 -6.69 -7.48 4.19
CA SER A 99 -6.76 -7.20 2.76
C SER A 99 -5.88 -8.14 1.93
N ALA A 100 -6.25 -8.34 0.66
CA ALA A 100 -5.40 -8.90 -0.38
C ALA A 100 -5.00 -7.86 -1.47
N SER A 101 -5.01 -6.56 -1.16
CA SER A 101 -4.60 -5.48 -2.06
C SER A 101 -5.39 -5.54 -3.39
N HIS A 102 -4.70 -5.58 -4.53
CA HIS A 102 -5.26 -5.61 -5.88
C HIS A 102 -5.93 -6.94 -6.30
N ASN A 103 -5.92 -7.99 -5.46
CA ASN A 103 -6.54 -9.26 -5.81
C ASN A 103 -8.08 -9.15 -5.98
N PRO A 104 -8.76 -10.08 -6.68
CA PRO A 104 -10.22 -10.13 -6.75
C PRO A 104 -10.87 -10.41 -5.39
N PHE A 105 -12.13 -10.02 -5.19
CA PHE A 105 -12.84 -10.04 -3.89
C PHE A 105 -12.85 -11.38 -3.13
N TYR A 106 -12.73 -12.51 -3.84
CA TYR A 106 -12.74 -13.86 -3.26
C TYR A 106 -11.42 -14.25 -2.59
N ASP A 107 -10.37 -13.45 -2.76
CA ASP A 107 -9.14 -13.56 -1.98
C ASP A 107 -9.19 -12.61 -0.76
N ASN A 108 -8.45 -12.93 0.29
CA ASN A 108 -8.16 -12.01 1.37
C ASN A 108 -6.80 -12.34 1.99
N GLY A 109 -6.37 -11.53 2.95
CA GLY A 109 -5.12 -11.75 3.66
C GLY A 109 -5.03 -10.94 4.94
N ILE A 110 -4.00 -11.25 5.74
CA ILE A 110 -3.71 -10.62 7.02
C ILE A 110 -2.26 -10.10 6.97
N LYS A 111 -2.09 -8.78 7.09
CA LYS A 111 -0.79 -8.10 7.20
C LYS A 111 -0.63 -7.52 8.61
N PHE A 112 0.61 -7.37 9.04
CA PHE A 112 0.93 -6.82 10.36
C PHE A 112 1.93 -5.67 10.25
N PHE A 113 1.70 -4.65 11.07
CA PHE A 113 2.62 -3.55 11.32
C PHE A 113 3.08 -3.57 12.78
N SER A 114 4.35 -3.29 13.02
CA SER A 114 4.91 -3.06 14.35
C SER A 114 4.38 -1.75 14.96
N ALA A 115 4.71 -1.51 16.23
CA ALA A 115 4.45 -0.24 16.90
C ALA A 115 5.03 0.98 16.14
N ASP A 116 6.12 0.78 15.39
CA ASP A 116 6.76 1.80 14.55
C ASP A 116 6.08 1.96 13.18
N GLY A 117 4.96 1.30 12.93
CA GLY A 117 4.22 1.39 11.67
C GLY A 117 4.97 0.78 10.48
N THR A 118 5.92 -0.12 10.73
CA THR A 118 6.69 -0.82 9.68
C THR A 118 6.29 -2.30 9.67
N LYS A 119 6.60 -3.03 8.59
CA LYS A 119 6.37 -4.49 8.57
C LYS A 119 7.08 -5.18 9.74
N LEU A 120 6.51 -6.30 10.20
CA LEU A 120 7.13 -7.08 11.27
C LEU A 120 8.49 -7.65 10.85
N PRO A 121 9.49 -7.68 11.75
CA PRO A 121 10.72 -8.43 11.54
C PRO A 121 10.44 -9.93 11.41
N ASP A 122 11.29 -10.66 10.66
CA ASP A 122 11.13 -12.11 10.45
C ASP A 122 11.11 -12.90 11.76
N GLU A 123 11.91 -12.49 12.74
CA GLU A 123 11.94 -13.12 14.07
C GLU A 123 10.58 -13.05 14.78
N VAL A 124 9.83 -11.96 14.58
CA VAL A 124 8.48 -11.79 15.15
C VAL A 124 7.48 -12.64 14.38
N GLU A 125 7.54 -12.67 13.04
CA GLU A 125 6.71 -13.57 12.22
C GLU A 125 6.91 -15.04 12.61
N LEU A 126 8.17 -15.47 12.81
CA LEU A 126 8.52 -16.82 13.24
C LEU A 126 8.03 -17.12 14.67
N ALA A 127 8.08 -16.14 15.58
CA ALA A 127 7.52 -16.28 16.92
C ALA A 127 5.99 -16.46 16.87
N ILE A 128 5.29 -15.75 15.98
CA ILE A 128 3.84 -15.90 15.78
C ILE A 128 3.53 -17.30 15.23
N GLU A 129 4.30 -17.79 14.26
CA GLU A 129 4.16 -19.17 13.77
C GLU A 129 4.41 -20.22 14.86
N ALA A 130 5.40 -20.00 15.73
CA ALA A 130 5.67 -20.89 16.86
C ALA A 130 4.55 -20.89 17.91
N GLU A 131 3.88 -19.76 18.14
CA GLU A 131 2.68 -19.69 18.99
C GLU A 131 1.47 -20.35 18.30
N LEU A 132 1.33 -20.23 16.98
CA LEU A 132 0.25 -20.87 16.22
C LEU A 132 0.23 -22.38 16.40
N ASP A 133 1.40 -23.03 16.54
CA ASP A 133 1.50 -24.48 16.76
C ASP A 133 1.07 -24.92 18.17
N LYS A 134 0.85 -23.99 19.09
CA LYS A 134 0.39 -24.28 20.47
C LYS A 134 -1.14 -24.34 20.56
N PRO A 135 -1.69 -25.08 21.54
CA PRO A 135 -3.11 -25.03 21.84
C PRO A 135 -3.54 -23.62 22.26
N MET A 136 -4.59 -23.10 21.62
CA MET A 136 -5.19 -21.82 22.00
C MET A 136 -5.77 -21.92 23.42
N ALA A 137 -5.43 -20.95 24.28
CA ALA A 137 -5.93 -20.87 25.64
C ALA A 137 -6.45 -19.45 25.92
N THR A 138 -7.62 -19.35 26.54
CA THR A 138 -8.19 -18.09 26.96
C THR A 138 -7.55 -17.66 28.29
N VAL A 139 -7.17 -16.39 28.39
CA VAL A 139 -6.81 -15.77 29.67
C VAL A 139 -8.00 -15.79 30.65
N ASP A 140 -7.74 -15.52 31.93
CA ASP A 140 -8.82 -15.36 32.91
C ASP A 140 -9.85 -14.32 32.46
N SER A 141 -11.13 -14.54 32.78
CA SER A 141 -12.23 -13.66 32.37
C SER A 141 -12.02 -12.18 32.75
N ALA A 142 -11.35 -11.90 33.88
CA ALA A 142 -11.05 -10.53 34.30
C ALA A 142 -9.92 -9.88 33.47
N SER A 143 -9.15 -10.68 32.74
CA SER A 143 -8.03 -10.25 31.89
C SER A 143 -8.36 -10.26 30.40
N LEU A 144 -9.61 -10.57 30.01
CA LEU A 144 -10.03 -10.51 28.62
C LEU A 144 -9.84 -9.12 28.03
N GLY A 145 -9.31 -9.10 26.80
CA GLY A 145 -9.09 -7.87 26.06
C GLY A 145 -10.41 -7.21 25.66
N LYS A 146 -10.47 -5.87 25.73
CA LYS A 146 -11.67 -5.10 25.38
C LYS A 146 -11.60 -4.59 23.94
N ALA A 147 -12.69 -4.75 23.19
CA ALA A 147 -12.83 -4.18 21.86
C ALA A 147 -13.57 -2.83 21.88
N SER A 148 -13.13 -1.90 21.05
CA SER A 148 -13.75 -0.58 20.88
C SER A 148 -13.60 -0.09 19.44
N ARG A 149 -14.51 0.77 18.97
CA ARG A 149 -14.44 1.37 17.63
C ARG A 149 -13.83 2.77 17.71
N VAL A 150 -12.99 3.12 16.74
CA VAL A 150 -12.41 4.46 16.61
C VAL A 150 -13.19 5.24 15.54
N VAL A 151 -14.03 6.17 15.98
CA VAL A 151 -14.98 6.87 15.09
C VAL A 151 -14.29 7.95 14.24
N ASP A 152 -13.20 8.55 14.73
CA ASP A 152 -12.50 9.67 14.09
C ASP A 152 -11.25 9.25 13.28
N ALA A 153 -11.04 7.95 13.05
CA ALA A 153 -9.85 7.42 12.38
C ALA A 153 -9.64 7.99 10.97
N ALA A 154 -10.71 8.06 10.17
CA ALA A 154 -10.66 8.61 8.81
C ALA A 154 -10.22 10.08 8.81
N GLY A 155 -10.82 10.91 9.66
CA GLY A 155 -10.47 12.33 9.77
C GLY A 155 -9.00 12.55 10.16
N ARG A 156 -8.48 11.77 11.13
CA ARG A 156 -7.06 11.83 11.52
C ARG A 156 -6.11 11.50 10.37
N TYR A 157 -6.45 10.52 9.55
CA TYR A 157 -5.62 10.15 8.40
C TYR A 157 -5.75 11.14 7.24
N ILE A 158 -6.95 11.69 7.00
CA ILE A 158 -7.16 12.77 6.02
C ILE A 158 -6.29 13.98 6.36
N GLU A 159 -6.31 14.44 7.61
CA GLU A 159 -5.44 15.54 8.07
C GLU A 159 -3.96 15.21 7.91
N PHE A 160 -3.56 13.98 8.23
CA PHE A 160 -2.19 13.53 8.00
C PHE A 160 -1.79 13.61 6.52
N CYS A 161 -2.60 13.08 5.60
CA CYS A 161 -2.33 13.14 4.17
C CYS A 161 -2.12 14.60 3.73
N LYS A 162 -3.02 15.51 4.11
CA LYS A 162 -2.88 16.94 3.80
C LYS A 162 -1.59 17.55 4.38
N SER A 163 -1.16 17.12 5.56
CA SER A 163 0.10 17.60 6.17
C SER A 163 1.37 17.16 5.42
N THR A 164 1.28 16.26 4.44
CA THR A 164 2.43 15.80 3.64
C THR A 164 2.84 16.76 2.52
N ILE A 165 2.09 17.85 2.33
CA ILE A 165 2.40 18.96 1.42
C ILE A 165 2.47 20.28 2.21
N PRO A 166 3.06 21.36 1.64
CA PRO A 166 3.11 22.66 2.33
C PRO A 166 1.72 23.20 2.70
N LEU A 167 1.56 23.75 3.91
CA LEU A 167 0.28 24.22 4.44
C LEU A 167 -0.42 25.31 3.61
N ASN A 168 0.34 26.09 2.85
CA ASN A 168 -0.18 27.16 1.99
C ASN A 168 -0.48 26.68 0.56
N MET A 169 -0.29 25.39 0.26
CA MET A 169 -0.59 24.81 -1.03
C MET A 169 -2.02 24.31 -1.06
N ASP A 170 -2.75 24.68 -2.11
CA ASP A 170 -4.06 24.15 -2.44
C ASP A 170 -4.11 23.77 -3.93
N PHE A 171 -5.15 23.04 -4.32
CA PHE A 171 -5.39 22.53 -5.67
C PHE A 171 -6.62 23.20 -6.30
N LYS A 172 -6.93 24.44 -5.92
CA LYS A 172 -8.04 25.17 -6.52
C LYS A 172 -7.82 25.34 -8.02
N GLY A 173 -8.88 25.07 -8.77
CA GLY A 173 -8.84 25.10 -10.24
C GLY A 173 -8.33 23.82 -10.88
N MET A 174 -7.92 22.81 -10.11
CA MET A 174 -7.64 21.47 -10.63
C MET A 174 -8.90 20.60 -10.59
N ARG A 175 -9.19 19.93 -11.70
CA ARG A 175 -10.21 18.89 -11.80
C ARG A 175 -9.56 17.52 -11.83
N LEU A 176 -9.91 16.67 -10.87
CA LEU A 176 -9.36 15.34 -10.69
C LEU A 176 -10.44 14.27 -10.80
N VAL A 177 -10.17 13.20 -11.55
CA VAL A 177 -10.93 11.95 -11.44
C VAL A 177 -10.20 11.03 -10.47
N VAL A 178 -10.89 10.50 -9.46
CA VAL A 178 -10.28 9.64 -8.44
C VAL A 178 -10.96 8.28 -8.47
N ASP A 179 -10.25 7.27 -8.94
CA ASP A 179 -10.66 5.87 -8.94
C ASP A 179 -10.18 5.17 -7.65
N CYS A 180 -11.13 4.82 -6.80
CA CYS A 180 -10.87 4.18 -5.51
C CYS A 180 -10.94 2.65 -5.54
N ALA A 181 -11.06 2.02 -6.72
CA ALA A 181 -11.10 0.57 -6.90
C ALA A 181 -12.22 -0.17 -6.13
N HIS A 182 -13.26 0.54 -5.72
CA HIS A 182 -14.24 0.13 -4.71
C HIS A 182 -13.58 -0.40 -3.43
N GLY A 183 -12.38 0.10 -3.11
CA GLY A 183 -11.50 -0.34 -2.05
C GLY A 183 -11.53 0.57 -0.83
N ALA A 184 -10.50 0.44 0.01
CA ALA A 184 -10.40 1.09 1.31
C ALA A 184 -10.34 2.63 1.26
N THR A 185 -9.98 3.19 0.11
CA THR A 185 -9.77 4.64 -0.11
C THR A 185 -11.05 5.40 -0.45
N TYR A 186 -12.19 4.71 -0.68
CA TYR A 186 -13.42 5.28 -1.23
C TYR A 186 -13.98 6.52 -0.51
N HIS A 187 -13.79 6.62 0.80
CA HIS A 187 -14.27 7.72 1.63
C HIS A 187 -13.15 8.61 2.17
N ILE A 188 -11.90 8.36 1.78
CA ILE A 188 -10.70 9.03 2.29
C ILE A 188 -10.05 9.84 1.19
N SER A 189 -9.61 9.21 0.10
CA SER A 189 -8.78 9.89 -0.90
C SER A 189 -9.54 10.99 -1.64
N PRO A 190 -10.83 10.81 -2.05
CA PRO A 190 -11.61 11.92 -2.58
C PRO A 190 -11.68 13.11 -1.63
N ARG A 191 -11.94 12.86 -0.32
CA ARG A 191 -12.00 13.90 0.72
C ARG A 191 -10.69 14.65 0.89
N VAL A 192 -9.56 13.94 0.85
CA VAL A 192 -8.22 14.57 0.92
C VAL A 192 -8.06 15.62 -0.18
N PHE A 193 -8.42 15.28 -1.42
CA PHE A 193 -8.25 16.21 -2.55
C PHE A 193 -9.31 17.33 -2.55
N GLU A 194 -10.57 17.03 -2.20
CA GLU A 194 -11.65 18.01 -2.05
C GLU A 194 -11.32 19.07 -0.99
N GLU A 195 -10.83 18.65 0.18
CA GLU A 195 -10.49 19.56 1.29
C GLU A 195 -9.26 20.43 0.96
N LEU A 196 -8.42 19.98 0.03
CA LEU A 196 -7.34 20.77 -0.56
C LEU A 196 -7.80 21.64 -1.75
N GLY A 197 -9.10 21.66 -2.06
CA GLY A 197 -9.71 22.59 -3.01
C GLY A 197 -9.82 22.10 -4.46
N ALA A 198 -9.48 20.85 -4.76
CA ALA A 198 -9.70 20.28 -6.09
C ALA A 198 -11.19 20.01 -6.35
N GLU A 199 -11.61 20.12 -7.62
CA GLU A 199 -12.88 19.57 -8.10
C GLU A 199 -12.70 18.06 -8.30
N VAL A 200 -13.34 17.24 -7.46
CA VAL A 200 -13.15 15.79 -7.48
C VAL A 200 -14.36 15.07 -8.08
N ILE A 201 -14.07 14.16 -9.01
CA ILE A 201 -15.03 13.23 -9.61
C ILE A 201 -14.62 11.83 -9.17
N ALA A 202 -15.27 11.33 -8.12
CA ALA A 202 -14.98 10.00 -7.60
C ALA A 202 -15.65 8.93 -8.47
N ILE A 203 -14.87 7.93 -8.90
CA ILE A 203 -15.35 6.70 -9.52
C ILE A 203 -14.83 5.51 -8.71
N GLY A 204 -15.41 4.33 -8.89
CA GLY A 204 -15.00 3.18 -8.09
C GLY A 204 -15.11 3.45 -6.58
N ALA A 205 -16.09 4.23 -6.14
CA ALA A 205 -16.19 4.73 -4.76
C ALA A 205 -17.45 4.22 -4.02
N GLU A 206 -18.13 3.23 -4.58
CA GLU A 206 -19.37 2.64 -4.05
C GLU A 206 -19.16 1.14 -3.76
N PRO A 207 -18.45 0.77 -2.68
CA PRO A 207 -18.19 -0.63 -2.38
C PRO A 207 -19.46 -1.37 -1.95
N ASP A 208 -19.66 -2.58 -2.48
CA ASP A 208 -20.77 -3.49 -2.11
C ASP A 208 -20.30 -4.77 -1.40
N GLY A 209 -18.98 -4.92 -1.22
CA GLY A 209 -18.34 -6.10 -0.64
C GLY A 209 -17.80 -7.11 -1.65
N LEU A 210 -18.20 -7.00 -2.92
CA LEU A 210 -17.89 -7.94 -4.00
C LEU A 210 -17.19 -7.27 -5.19
N ASN A 211 -17.39 -5.97 -5.39
CA ASN A 211 -16.92 -5.22 -6.55
C ASN A 211 -15.48 -4.65 -6.44
N ILE A 212 -14.76 -4.93 -5.36
CA ILE A 212 -13.37 -4.43 -5.19
C ILE A 212 -12.47 -4.89 -6.36
N ASN A 213 -11.73 -3.94 -6.95
CA ASN A 213 -10.84 -4.12 -8.10
C ASN A 213 -11.53 -4.65 -9.40
N GLU A 214 -12.87 -4.66 -9.44
CA GLU A 214 -13.62 -5.18 -10.60
C GLU A 214 -13.80 -4.10 -11.67
N GLY A 215 -12.85 -4.01 -12.60
CA GLY A 215 -12.91 -3.04 -13.71
C GLY A 215 -12.41 -1.64 -13.36
N PHE A 216 -12.00 -1.46 -12.10
CA PHE A 216 -11.52 -0.21 -11.51
C PHE A 216 -10.14 -0.40 -10.86
N GLY A 217 -9.49 0.71 -10.55
CA GLY A 217 -8.25 0.79 -9.79
C GLY A 217 -6.97 0.74 -10.62
N SER A 218 -5.83 0.85 -9.94
CA SER A 218 -4.50 1.00 -10.56
C SER A 218 -4.12 -0.12 -11.54
N THR A 219 -4.65 -1.33 -11.35
CA THR A 219 -4.39 -2.47 -12.25
C THR A 219 -5.32 -2.53 -13.47
N LYS A 220 -6.42 -1.77 -13.46
CA LYS A 220 -7.42 -1.69 -14.54
C LYS A 220 -7.81 -0.22 -14.81
N PRO A 221 -6.88 0.64 -15.23
CA PRO A 221 -7.10 2.08 -15.30
C PRO A 221 -8.02 2.54 -16.46
N LYS A 222 -8.61 1.63 -17.24
CA LYS A 222 -9.43 1.99 -18.41
C LYS A 222 -10.64 2.86 -18.05
N ALA A 223 -11.30 2.56 -16.92
CA ALA A 223 -12.42 3.36 -16.44
C ALA A 223 -11.97 4.79 -16.09
N LEU A 224 -10.81 4.92 -15.44
CA LEU A 224 -10.20 6.21 -15.15
C LEU A 224 -9.85 6.99 -16.43
N GLN A 225 -9.21 6.35 -17.42
CA GLN A 225 -8.85 6.99 -18.69
C GLN A 225 -10.08 7.54 -19.42
N ALA A 226 -11.16 6.75 -19.50
CA ALA A 226 -12.42 7.20 -20.09
C ALA A 226 -13.01 8.38 -19.31
N ALA A 227 -13.10 8.28 -17.99
CA ALA A 227 -13.67 9.32 -17.14
C ALA A 227 -12.88 10.64 -17.20
N VAL A 228 -11.55 10.60 -17.29
CA VAL A 228 -10.71 11.79 -17.46
C VAL A 228 -11.06 12.53 -18.76
N LEU A 229 -11.16 11.79 -19.88
CA LEU A 229 -11.52 12.36 -21.19
C LEU A 229 -12.95 12.89 -21.22
N GLU A 230 -13.90 12.13 -20.69
CA GLU A 230 -15.33 12.50 -20.66
C GLU A 230 -15.57 13.77 -19.85
N ASN A 231 -14.91 13.91 -18.70
CA ASN A 231 -15.08 15.04 -17.79
C ASN A 231 -14.11 16.20 -18.07
N LYS A 232 -13.22 16.04 -19.07
CA LYS A 232 -12.15 16.99 -19.38
C LYS A 232 -11.36 17.35 -18.12
N ALA A 233 -11.03 16.34 -17.32
CA ALA A 233 -10.26 16.50 -16.11
C ALA A 233 -8.79 16.76 -16.45
N ASP A 234 -8.09 17.47 -15.56
CA ASP A 234 -6.67 17.75 -15.74
C ASP A 234 -5.84 16.48 -15.56
N MET A 235 -6.25 15.63 -14.61
CA MET A 235 -5.56 14.39 -14.24
C MET A 235 -6.52 13.36 -13.66
N GLY A 236 -6.10 12.10 -13.70
CA GLY A 236 -6.70 10.98 -13.01
C GLY A 236 -5.77 10.36 -11.96
N VAL A 237 -6.34 9.88 -10.86
CA VAL A 237 -5.68 9.17 -9.76
C VAL A 237 -6.35 7.81 -9.60
N ALA A 238 -5.65 6.71 -9.88
CA ALA A 238 -6.13 5.35 -9.65
C ALA A 238 -5.38 4.69 -8.50
N LEU A 239 -6.12 4.35 -7.46
CA LEU A 239 -5.63 3.63 -6.29
C LEU A 239 -6.00 2.14 -6.42
N ASP A 240 -5.37 1.26 -5.64
CA ASP A 240 -5.78 -0.14 -5.56
C ASP A 240 -6.63 -0.42 -4.32
N GLY A 241 -7.08 -1.68 -4.16
CA GLY A 241 -8.04 -2.09 -3.15
C GLY A 241 -7.70 -1.70 -1.70
N ASP A 242 -6.43 -1.64 -1.33
CA ASP A 242 -5.97 -1.19 0.00
C ASP A 242 -5.20 0.12 0.01
N GLY A 243 -5.07 0.79 -1.13
CA GLY A 243 -4.55 2.15 -1.25
C GLY A 243 -3.04 2.28 -1.09
N ASP A 244 -2.27 1.21 -1.29
CA ASP A 244 -0.80 1.23 -1.23
C ASP A 244 -0.14 1.48 -2.60
N ARG A 245 -0.91 1.43 -3.69
CA ARG A 245 -0.47 1.73 -5.05
C ARG A 245 -1.14 2.94 -5.66
N LEU A 246 -0.43 3.56 -6.61
CA LEU A 246 -0.88 4.66 -7.43
C LEU A 246 -0.51 4.46 -8.90
N ILE A 247 -1.49 4.64 -9.78
CA ILE A 247 -1.27 4.93 -11.20
C ILE A 247 -1.99 6.24 -11.51
N MET A 248 -1.42 7.07 -12.37
CA MET A 248 -2.04 8.33 -12.78
C MET A 248 -2.37 8.35 -14.26
N VAL A 249 -3.24 9.27 -14.65
CA VAL A 249 -3.65 9.51 -16.04
C VAL A 249 -3.54 11.01 -16.30
N ASP A 250 -2.95 11.40 -17.43
CA ASP A 250 -2.89 12.81 -17.83
C ASP A 250 -4.20 13.28 -18.49
N ALA A 251 -4.32 14.59 -18.77
CA ALA A 251 -5.49 15.17 -19.43
C ALA A 251 -5.82 14.59 -20.83
N LYS A 252 -4.87 13.88 -21.45
CA LYS A 252 -5.03 13.22 -22.76
C LYS A 252 -5.45 11.76 -22.62
N GLY A 253 -5.62 11.25 -21.40
CA GLY A 253 -5.96 9.87 -21.13
C GLY A 253 -4.75 8.93 -21.16
N GLU A 254 -3.52 9.43 -21.20
CA GLU A 254 -2.31 8.62 -21.22
C GLU A 254 -1.90 8.19 -19.81
N LEU A 255 -1.45 6.95 -19.66
CA LEU A 255 -1.02 6.41 -18.36
C LEU A 255 0.34 6.99 -17.94
N VAL A 256 0.44 7.29 -16.65
CA VAL A 256 1.69 7.62 -15.96
C VAL A 256 1.90 6.57 -14.87
N ASP A 257 2.87 5.68 -15.09
CA ASP A 257 3.10 4.52 -14.22
C ASP A 257 4.00 4.84 -13.02
N GLY A 258 4.27 3.82 -12.19
CA GLY A 258 5.06 3.98 -10.97
C GLY A 258 6.48 4.50 -11.20
N ASP A 259 7.13 4.13 -12.31
CA ASP A 259 8.48 4.62 -12.60
C ASP A 259 8.44 6.11 -12.98
N GLN A 260 7.46 6.53 -13.80
CA GLN A 260 7.27 7.94 -14.15
C GLN A 260 6.84 8.77 -12.94
N ILE A 261 5.98 8.24 -12.07
CA ILE A 261 5.60 8.89 -10.79
C ILE A 261 6.83 9.08 -9.92
N LEU A 262 7.66 8.05 -9.76
CA LEU A 262 8.88 8.11 -8.97
C LEU A 262 9.85 9.16 -9.53
N TYR A 263 10.02 9.22 -10.86
CA TYR A 263 10.79 10.26 -11.53
C TYR A 263 10.26 11.67 -11.21
N ILE A 264 8.96 11.92 -11.37
CA ILE A 264 8.36 13.24 -11.13
C ILE A 264 8.62 13.71 -9.69
N ILE A 265 8.44 12.81 -8.71
CA ILE A 265 8.68 13.11 -7.30
C ILE A 265 10.18 13.40 -7.07
N ALA A 266 11.08 12.62 -7.67
CA ALA A 266 12.52 12.83 -7.56
C ALA A 266 12.95 14.20 -8.10
N ILE A 267 12.48 14.58 -9.29
CA ILE A 267 12.81 15.89 -9.89
C ILE A 267 12.23 17.03 -9.07
N SER A 268 11.00 16.90 -8.57
CA SER A 268 10.40 17.90 -7.70
C SER A 268 11.22 18.12 -6.42
N ARG A 269 11.70 17.05 -5.78
CA ARG A 269 12.53 17.14 -4.58
C ARG A 269 13.94 17.65 -4.85
N LEU A 270 14.50 17.32 -6.02
CA LEU A 270 15.78 17.88 -6.47
C LEU A 270 15.68 19.40 -6.60
N HIS A 271 14.60 19.92 -7.21
CA HIS A 271 14.38 21.36 -7.35
C HIS A 271 14.17 22.07 -6.01
N ASP A 272 13.59 21.38 -5.02
CA ASP A 272 13.38 21.92 -3.67
C ASP A 272 14.63 21.78 -2.77
N GLU A 273 15.72 21.18 -3.25
CA GLU A 273 16.90 20.83 -2.44
C GLU A 273 16.56 19.93 -1.23
N THR A 274 15.49 19.11 -1.35
CA THR A 274 15.02 18.18 -0.30
C THR A 274 15.28 16.72 -0.65
N LEU A 275 15.87 16.45 -1.82
CA LEU A 275 16.32 15.12 -2.19
C LEU A 275 17.62 14.81 -1.43
N ASN A 276 17.49 14.10 -0.31
CA ASN A 276 18.62 13.86 0.60
C ASN A 276 19.68 12.88 0.07
N SER A 277 19.41 12.13 -1.02
CA SER A 277 20.27 11.02 -1.48
C SER A 277 19.68 10.31 -2.74
N THR A 278 20.10 9.06 -2.93
CA THR A 278 19.68 8.04 -3.90
C THR A 278 18.17 7.80 -3.98
N VAL A 279 17.69 7.56 -5.21
CA VAL A 279 16.36 7.01 -5.50
C VAL A 279 16.45 5.49 -5.63
N VAL A 280 15.50 4.77 -5.04
CA VAL A 280 15.50 3.30 -5.08
C VAL A 280 14.35 2.78 -5.94
N GLY A 281 14.66 1.98 -6.96
CA GLY A 281 13.68 1.19 -7.70
C GLY A 281 13.93 -0.30 -7.53
N THR A 282 13.35 -1.12 -8.40
CA THR A 282 13.65 -2.56 -8.45
C THR A 282 14.37 -2.93 -9.73
N VAL A 283 14.85 -4.17 -9.82
CA VAL A 283 15.32 -4.76 -11.08
C VAL A 283 14.27 -4.73 -12.21
N MET A 284 12.98 -4.55 -11.88
CA MET A 284 11.90 -4.46 -12.86
C MET A 284 11.68 -3.05 -13.41
N SER A 285 12.21 -2.01 -12.75
CA SER A 285 12.04 -0.62 -13.18
C SER A 285 12.62 -0.41 -14.57
N ASN A 286 11.86 0.31 -15.41
CA ASN A 286 12.22 0.58 -16.80
C ASN A 286 13.59 1.26 -16.91
N LEU A 287 14.39 0.88 -17.91
CA LEU A 287 15.72 1.47 -18.14
C LEU A 287 15.65 2.99 -18.33
N GLY A 288 14.53 3.49 -18.87
CA GLY A 288 14.29 4.92 -19.05
C GLY A 288 14.33 5.72 -17.75
N LEU A 289 13.93 5.12 -16.62
CA LEU A 289 13.97 5.78 -15.32
C LEU A 289 15.42 6.02 -14.89
N GLU A 290 16.25 4.99 -14.98
CA GLU A 290 17.66 5.04 -14.59
C GLU A 290 18.42 6.08 -15.39
N HIS A 291 18.27 6.07 -16.72
CA HIS A 291 18.91 7.07 -17.58
C HIS A 291 18.42 8.49 -17.28
N ALA A 292 17.11 8.69 -17.12
CA ALA A 292 16.55 10.01 -16.85
C ALA A 292 16.98 10.58 -15.49
N LEU A 293 17.17 9.74 -14.47
CA LEU A 293 17.72 10.14 -13.17
C LEU A 293 19.22 10.45 -13.27
N GLN A 294 19.98 9.62 -13.99
CA GLN A 294 21.41 9.82 -14.20
C GLN A 294 21.72 11.13 -14.92
N GLU A 295 20.93 11.50 -15.93
CA GLU A 295 21.03 12.80 -16.62
C GLU A 295 20.85 14.01 -15.69
N LYS A 296 20.19 13.82 -14.54
CA LYS A 296 19.99 14.83 -13.49
C LYS A 296 20.99 14.71 -12.36
N GLY A 297 21.97 13.81 -12.47
CA GLY A 297 22.97 13.54 -11.44
C GLY A 297 22.38 12.86 -10.19
N ILE A 298 21.23 12.20 -10.32
CA ILE A 298 20.60 11.45 -9.23
C ILE A 298 21.07 10.00 -9.29
N ASP A 299 21.61 9.50 -8.18
CA ASP A 299 21.96 8.08 -8.04
C ASP A 299 20.70 7.21 -7.96
N PHE A 300 20.71 6.11 -8.70
CA PHE A 300 19.60 5.16 -8.74
C PHE A 300 20.08 3.76 -8.36
N GLN A 301 19.43 3.16 -7.35
CA GLN A 301 19.76 1.82 -6.89
C GLN A 301 18.60 0.87 -7.17
N ARG A 302 18.94 -0.36 -7.59
CA ARG A 302 17.97 -1.40 -7.94
C ARG A 302 17.92 -2.47 -6.85
N ALA A 303 16.82 -2.51 -6.12
CA ALA A 303 16.53 -3.55 -5.15
C ALA A 303 15.98 -4.83 -5.83
N GLY A 304 15.93 -5.93 -5.07
CA GLY A 304 15.14 -7.09 -5.44
C GLY A 304 13.65 -6.75 -5.59
N VAL A 305 12.87 -7.64 -6.22
CA VAL A 305 11.44 -7.40 -6.47
C VAL A 305 10.63 -7.48 -5.18
N GLY A 306 9.85 -6.42 -4.90
CA GLY A 306 8.96 -6.30 -3.76
C GLY A 306 9.36 -5.18 -2.79
N ASP A 307 8.35 -4.47 -2.31
CA ASP A 307 8.41 -3.35 -1.37
C ASP A 307 9.38 -3.52 -0.18
N ARG A 308 9.53 -4.73 0.35
CA ARG A 308 10.42 -5.02 1.47
C ARG A 308 11.89 -4.79 1.12
N TYR A 309 12.32 -5.18 -0.09
CA TYR A 309 13.70 -4.95 -0.54
C TYR A 309 13.94 -3.48 -0.87
N VAL A 310 12.94 -2.79 -1.43
CA VAL A 310 12.99 -1.34 -1.65
C VAL A 310 13.16 -0.62 -0.31
N MET A 311 12.36 -0.94 0.69
CA MET A 311 12.43 -0.36 2.03
C MET A 311 13.78 -0.63 2.72
N GLU A 312 14.30 -1.85 2.62
CA GLU A 312 15.61 -2.21 3.18
C GLU A 312 16.72 -1.38 2.52
N MET A 313 16.72 -1.29 1.20
CA MET A 313 17.71 -0.52 0.45
C MET A 313 17.61 0.98 0.75
N LEU A 314 16.41 1.56 0.86
CA LEU A 314 16.21 2.95 1.29
C LEU A 314 16.87 3.22 2.65
N ARG A 315 16.72 2.31 3.61
CA ARG A 315 17.36 2.45 4.92
C ARG A 315 18.88 2.33 4.87
N GLN A 316 19.40 1.42 4.03
CA GLN A 316 20.84 1.21 3.87
C GLN A 316 21.53 2.39 3.18
N THR A 317 20.90 2.98 2.16
CA THR A 317 21.46 4.10 1.39
C THR A 317 21.14 5.47 2.00
N GLY A 318 20.23 5.52 2.97
CA GLY A 318 19.65 6.78 3.46
C GLY A 318 18.73 7.44 2.43
N GLY A 319 18.22 6.68 1.46
CA GLY A 319 17.27 7.08 0.43
C GLY A 319 15.96 7.60 1.02
N ALA A 320 15.43 8.71 0.47
CA ALA A 320 14.17 9.29 0.92
C ALA A 320 12.95 8.81 0.10
N ILE A 321 13.16 8.42 -1.16
CA ILE A 321 12.08 7.97 -2.06
C ILE A 321 12.47 6.70 -2.81
N GLY A 322 11.51 5.81 -2.94
CA GLY A 322 11.66 4.64 -3.78
C GLY A 322 10.32 4.06 -4.18
N GLY A 323 10.34 3.08 -5.06
CA GLY A 323 9.11 2.42 -5.46
C GLY A 323 9.26 1.39 -6.56
N GLU A 324 8.12 0.96 -7.07
CA GLU A 324 8.00 -0.05 -8.11
C GLU A 324 7.17 0.48 -9.28
N GLY A 325 7.43 0.01 -10.49
CA GLY A 325 6.63 0.36 -11.68
C GLY A 325 5.13 0.01 -11.55
N SER A 326 4.78 -0.86 -10.59
CA SER A 326 3.40 -1.19 -10.22
C SER A 326 2.64 -0.04 -9.53
N GLY A 327 3.33 1.03 -9.14
CA GLY A 327 2.75 2.17 -8.44
C GLY A 327 2.89 2.14 -6.92
N HIS A 328 3.57 1.15 -6.34
CA HIS A 328 3.89 1.15 -4.91
C HIS A 328 5.03 2.14 -4.65
N ILE A 329 4.70 3.36 -4.23
CA ILE A 329 5.65 4.47 -4.03
C ILE A 329 5.78 4.79 -2.55
N ILE A 330 7.02 4.80 -2.06
CA ILE A 330 7.39 5.08 -0.68
C ILE A 330 8.06 6.46 -0.63
N CYS A 331 7.45 7.39 0.11
CA CYS A 331 8.05 8.66 0.50
C CYS A 331 8.44 8.57 1.98
N LEU A 332 9.64 8.07 2.28
CA LEU A 332 10.03 7.62 3.63
C LEU A 332 10.09 8.77 4.67
N ASP A 333 10.25 10.00 4.21
CA ASP A 333 10.16 11.23 5.01
C ASP A 333 8.71 11.62 5.38
N ARG A 334 7.71 10.96 4.79
CA ARG A 334 6.27 11.20 5.03
C ARG A 334 5.59 9.98 5.63
N THR A 335 5.80 8.80 5.05
CA THR A 335 5.13 7.54 5.40
C THR A 335 6.14 6.43 5.71
N SER A 336 5.71 5.38 6.40
CA SER A 336 6.54 4.22 6.75
C SER A 336 6.33 3.02 5.80
N THR A 337 5.48 3.17 4.79
CA THR A 337 5.09 2.16 3.79
C THR A 337 4.62 2.88 2.52
N GLY A 338 4.41 2.15 1.43
CA GLY A 338 3.80 2.69 0.22
C GLY A 338 2.41 3.27 0.50
N ASP A 339 2.15 4.45 -0.03
CA ASP A 339 0.89 5.18 0.18
C ASP A 339 0.51 5.90 -1.12
N GLY A 340 -0.52 5.37 -1.79
CA GLY A 340 -0.95 5.90 -3.07
C GLY A 340 -1.54 7.32 -2.98
N THR A 341 -2.17 7.66 -1.85
CA THR A 341 -2.75 9.00 -1.65
C THR A 341 -1.65 10.02 -1.42
N VAL A 342 -0.68 9.70 -0.56
CA VAL A 342 0.47 10.59 -0.32
C VAL A 342 1.32 10.73 -1.57
N ALA A 343 1.59 9.64 -2.31
CA ALA A 343 2.31 9.70 -3.57
C ALA A 343 1.60 10.61 -4.58
N ALA A 344 0.26 10.53 -4.68
CA ALA A 344 -0.52 11.40 -5.56
C ALA A 344 -0.39 12.87 -5.13
N LEU A 345 -0.46 13.16 -3.82
CA LEU A 345 -0.24 14.51 -3.31
C LEU A 345 1.15 15.07 -3.66
N GLN A 346 2.21 14.24 -3.62
CA GLN A 346 3.55 14.68 -4.03
C GLN A 346 3.61 15.03 -5.52
N VAL A 347 2.93 14.27 -6.39
CA VAL A 347 2.83 14.59 -7.82
C VAL A 347 2.00 15.85 -8.06
N LEU A 348 0.84 15.99 -7.41
CA LEU A 348 0.01 17.19 -7.52
C LEU A 348 0.74 18.44 -7.03
N ALA A 349 1.53 18.33 -5.95
CA ALA A 349 2.39 19.41 -5.49
C ALA A 349 3.45 19.79 -6.53
N ALA A 350 4.04 18.81 -7.23
CA ALA A 350 4.99 19.06 -8.31
C ALA A 350 4.33 19.77 -9.51
N VAL A 351 3.12 19.37 -9.90
CA VAL A 351 2.30 20.03 -10.94
C VAL A 351 2.01 21.47 -10.53
N GLN A 352 1.45 21.68 -9.33
CA GLN A 352 1.06 23.01 -8.84
C GLN A 352 2.25 23.97 -8.75
N ARG A 353 3.40 23.49 -8.25
CA ARG A 353 4.60 24.32 -8.08
C ARG A 353 5.26 24.67 -9.41
N SER A 354 5.33 23.71 -10.33
CA SER A 354 6.02 23.92 -11.61
C SER A 354 5.17 24.68 -12.63
N GLY A 355 3.84 24.71 -12.45
CA GLY A 355 2.90 25.23 -13.45
C GLY A 355 2.84 24.39 -14.73
N LYS A 356 3.47 23.21 -14.74
CA LYS A 356 3.49 22.27 -15.87
C LYS A 356 2.40 21.23 -15.70
N THR A 357 1.90 20.73 -16.82
CA THR A 357 0.97 19.59 -16.86
C THR A 357 1.66 18.30 -16.43
N LEU A 358 0.86 17.31 -16.00
CA LEU A 358 1.37 15.97 -15.67
C LEU A 358 2.17 15.35 -16.84
N ALA A 359 1.67 15.51 -18.06
CA ALA A 359 2.33 15.02 -19.27
C ALA A 359 3.72 15.65 -19.47
N GLU A 360 3.84 16.96 -19.26
CA GLU A 360 5.12 17.66 -19.39
C GLU A 360 6.12 17.22 -18.32
N LEU A 361 5.67 16.98 -17.09
CA LEU A 361 6.53 16.44 -16.04
C LEU A 361 6.97 14.99 -16.35
N ALA A 362 6.04 14.15 -16.79
CA ALA A 362 6.32 12.76 -17.16
C ALA A 362 7.25 12.64 -18.38
N SER A 363 7.20 13.62 -19.30
CA SER A 363 8.00 13.62 -20.53
C SER A 363 9.52 13.70 -20.31
N GLY A 364 9.96 14.07 -19.10
CA GLY A 364 11.38 14.03 -18.73
C GLY A 364 11.97 12.62 -18.62
N MET A 365 11.12 11.59 -18.60
CA MET A 365 11.51 10.18 -18.64
C MET A 365 10.96 9.53 -19.92
N HIS A 366 11.86 9.03 -20.77
CA HIS A 366 11.47 8.26 -21.95
C HIS A 366 11.53 6.76 -21.67
N LYS A 367 10.36 6.11 -21.68
CA LYS A 367 10.27 4.67 -21.45
C LYS A 367 10.89 3.89 -22.61
N TYR A 368 11.74 2.93 -22.29
CA TYR A 368 12.20 1.92 -23.24
C TYR A 368 11.08 0.90 -23.46
N PRO A 369 10.97 0.31 -24.67
CA PRO A 369 10.05 -0.79 -24.92
C PRO A 369 10.30 -1.94 -23.94
N GLN A 370 9.26 -2.35 -23.22
CA GLN A 370 9.32 -3.41 -22.23
C GLN A 370 8.03 -4.23 -22.28
N THR A 371 8.15 -5.55 -22.24
CA THR A 371 7.02 -6.48 -22.25
C THR A 371 7.14 -7.40 -21.03
N LEU A 372 6.09 -7.46 -20.22
CA LEU A 372 5.98 -8.38 -19.09
C LEU A 372 4.90 -9.43 -19.39
N LEU A 373 5.29 -10.70 -19.45
CA LEU A 373 4.37 -11.82 -19.63
C LEU A 373 4.39 -12.70 -18.39
N ASN A 374 3.28 -12.69 -17.65
CA ASN A 374 3.09 -13.59 -16.51
C ASN A 374 2.57 -14.94 -17.00
N ILE A 375 3.43 -15.96 -17.01
CA ILE A 375 3.06 -17.32 -17.43
C ILE A 375 2.62 -18.12 -16.20
N PRO A 376 1.36 -18.58 -16.13
CA PRO A 376 0.90 -19.42 -15.04
C PRO A 376 1.66 -20.75 -15.02
N VAL A 377 2.29 -21.08 -13.90
CA VAL A 377 3.00 -22.34 -13.69
C VAL A 377 2.52 -23.05 -12.44
N SER A 378 2.65 -24.37 -12.40
CA SER A 378 2.31 -25.18 -11.23
C SER A 378 3.26 -24.97 -10.05
N SER A 379 4.51 -24.56 -10.29
CA SER A 379 5.44 -24.08 -9.26
C SER A 379 6.56 -23.20 -9.86
N ALA A 380 7.05 -22.23 -9.08
CA ALA A 380 8.07 -21.27 -9.53
C ALA A 380 9.46 -21.89 -9.81
N PHE A 381 9.81 -22.98 -9.12
CA PHE A 381 11.09 -23.67 -9.29
C PHE A 381 11.27 -24.27 -10.70
N VAL A 382 10.17 -24.57 -11.39
CA VAL A 382 10.19 -25.22 -12.71
C VAL A 382 10.84 -24.34 -13.79
N LEU A 383 10.75 -23.01 -13.68
CA LEU A 383 11.27 -22.10 -14.71
C LEU A 383 12.73 -21.75 -14.50
N ALA A 384 13.16 -21.46 -13.27
CA ALA A 384 14.53 -21.01 -12.99
C ALA A 384 15.58 -22.10 -13.24
N GLU A 385 15.21 -23.37 -13.07
CA GLU A 385 16.08 -24.54 -13.31
C GLU A 385 15.90 -25.12 -14.72
N SER A 386 15.02 -24.54 -15.56
CA SER A 386 14.82 -25.02 -16.93
C SER A 386 16.06 -24.72 -17.77
N ALA A 387 16.64 -25.77 -18.34
CA ALA A 387 17.79 -25.67 -19.22
C ALA A 387 17.50 -24.77 -20.44
N ASP A 388 16.28 -24.82 -20.98
CA ASP A 388 15.88 -24.01 -22.13
C ASP A 388 15.83 -22.51 -21.77
N VAL A 389 15.36 -22.17 -20.57
CA VAL A 389 15.32 -20.79 -20.07
C VAL A 389 16.72 -20.28 -19.78
N GLN A 390 17.56 -21.09 -19.13
CA GLN A 390 18.95 -20.75 -18.83
C GLN A 390 19.77 -20.52 -20.12
N ALA A 391 19.56 -21.34 -21.15
CA ALA A 391 20.19 -21.16 -22.45
C ALA A 391 19.74 -19.86 -23.12
N ALA A 392 18.43 -19.57 -23.14
CA ALA A 392 17.89 -18.35 -23.73
C ALA A 392 18.27 -17.05 -22.98
N MET A 393 18.69 -17.14 -21.70
CA MET A 393 19.17 -15.98 -20.92
C MET A 393 20.64 -15.63 -21.17
N GLN A 394 21.41 -16.50 -21.84
CA GLN A 394 22.82 -16.28 -22.16
C GLN A 394 23.05 -15.66 -23.56
N ASP A 395 22.04 -15.76 -24.42
CA ASP A 395 21.97 -15.07 -25.72
C ASP A 395 21.45 -13.63 -25.55
#